data_AF-A0A846LGI6-F1
#
_entry.id   AF-A0A846LGI6-F1
#
_cell.length_a   1.000
_cell.length_b   1.000
_cell.length_c   1.000
_cell.angle_alpha   90.00
_cell.angle_beta   90.00
_cell.angle_gamma   90.00
#
_symmetry.space_group_name_H-M   'P 1'
#
loop_
_entity.id
_entity.type
_entity.pdbx_description
1 polymer ?
#
loop_
_entity_poly.entity_id
_entity_poly.type
_entity_poly.pdbx_seq_one_letter_code
_entity_poly.pdbx_strand_id
1 'polypeptide(L)'
;MSSSAAAQEHPRTGAPVRGWSWAEAAFPAALLALGVFTVVDASTIVAPSSVNTVGPQAFPYAVGVLLVLTSVALFVDVVRGRRGAAEDGEDVDPSATTDWVTVLKLTGSFAALVVLVEPLGWPIAATVLFGGAAWSLGARPWWRPVLAGAVLAFTTQVLFTQLLDLYLPAGPLEGVSFLG
;
A
#
# COMPACT_ATOMS: atom_id res chain seq x y z
N MET A 1 8.85 66.02 8.32
CA MET A 1 7.39 66.21 8.36
C MET A 1 6.89 65.89 6.96
N SER A 2 6.61 64.63 6.66
CA SER A 2 5.34 63.91 6.90
C SER A 2 4.57 63.83 5.59
N SER A 3 4.50 62.64 5.00
CA SER A 3 3.29 62.01 4.43
C SER A 3 3.75 60.79 3.64
N SER A 4 4.00 59.68 4.35
CA SER A 4 3.03 58.60 4.52
C SER A 4 3.01 57.67 3.30
N ALA A 5 3.90 56.69 3.36
CA ALA A 5 3.76 55.43 2.64
C ALA A 5 2.36 54.89 2.93
N ALA A 6 1.45 55.04 1.97
CA ALA A 6 0.15 54.42 2.01
C ALA A 6 0.38 52.91 1.94
N ALA A 7 0.32 52.29 3.12
CA ALA A 7 0.21 50.86 3.28
C ALA A 7 -0.93 50.38 2.37
N GLN A 8 -0.56 49.65 1.32
CA GLN A 8 -1.51 48.88 0.55
C GLN A 8 -1.97 47.74 1.45
N GLU A 9 -3.03 47.99 2.21
CA GLU A 9 -3.78 46.92 2.87
C GLU A 9 -4.43 46.07 1.77
N HIS A 10 -3.80 44.94 1.44
CA HIS A 10 -4.50 43.86 0.77
C HIS A 10 -5.67 43.44 1.65
N PRO A 11 -6.92 43.50 1.14
CA PRO A 11 -8.05 42.96 1.87
C PRO A 11 -7.73 41.49 2.14
N ARG A 12 -7.63 41.11 3.42
CA ARG A 12 -7.67 39.71 3.82
C ARG A 12 -9.10 39.24 3.52
N THR A 13 -9.34 38.83 2.29
CA THR A 13 -10.53 38.10 1.89
C THR A 13 -10.65 36.92 2.85
N GLY A 14 -11.65 36.95 3.72
CA GLY A 14 -11.96 35.86 4.63
C GLY A 14 -12.10 34.59 3.81
N ALA A 15 -11.21 33.62 4.05
CA ALA A 15 -11.30 32.32 3.42
C ALA A 15 -12.69 31.74 3.75
N PRO A 16 -13.45 31.26 2.75
CA PRO A 16 -14.74 30.65 3.01
C PRO A 16 -14.54 29.47 3.96
N VAL A 17 -15.25 29.47 5.09
CA VAL A 17 -15.35 28.33 5.99
C VAL A 17 -15.94 27.18 5.17
N ARG A 18 -15.09 26.28 4.70
CA ARG A 18 -15.50 25.15 3.85
C ARG A 18 -16.44 24.28 4.67
N GLY A 19 -17.73 24.30 4.32
CA GLY A 19 -18.74 23.42 4.90
C GLY A 19 -18.42 21.96 4.57
N TRP A 20 -18.94 21.05 5.40
CA TRP A 20 -18.82 19.59 5.28
C TRP A 20 -18.72 19.14 3.82
N SER A 21 -17.52 18.75 3.37
CA SER A 21 -17.39 18.21 2.03
C SER A 21 -17.84 16.75 2.06
N TRP A 22 -18.72 16.36 1.16
CA TRP A 22 -19.16 14.96 0.98
C TRP A 22 -17.96 14.00 0.82
N ALA A 23 -16.82 14.51 0.34
CA ALA A 23 -15.55 13.80 0.22
C ALA A 23 -14.96 13.36 1.58
N GLU A 24 -15.15 14.15 2.65
CA GLU A 24 -14.65 13.83 4.00
C GLU A 24 -15.30 12.58 4.58
N ALA A 25 -16.58 12.34 4.28
CA ALA A 25 -17.29 11.13 4.70
C ALA A 25 -17.15 9.99 3.67
N ALA A 26 -16.98 10.31 2.38
CA ALA A 26 -16.89 9.33 1.32
C ALA A 26 -15.68 8.41 1.47
N PHE A 27 -14.51 8.96 1.81
CA PHE A 27 -13.29 8.17 1.99
C PHE A 27 -13.39 7.13 3.13
N PRO A 28 -13.70 7.51 4.39
CA PRO A 28 -13.86 6.53 5.46
C PRO A 28 -15.01 5.56 5.18
N ALA A 29 -16.11 6.00 4.56
CA ALA A 29 -17.21 5.10 4.17
C ALA A 29 -16.77 4.06 3.14
N ALA A 30 -15.99 4.45 2.13
CA ALA A 30 -15.44 3.52 1.14
C ALA A 30 -14.47 2.51 1.79
N LEU A 31 -13.59 2.98 2.68
CA LEU A 31 -12.72 2.10 3.47
C LEU A 31 -13.52 1.12 4.35
N LEU A 32 -14.62 1.58 4.96
CA LEU A 32 -15.49 0.72 5.76
C LEU A 32 -16.11 -0.37 4.90
N ALA A 33 -16.69 0.03 3.76
CA ALA A 33 -17.32 -0.89 2.83
C ALA A 33 -16.32 -1.95 2.32
N LEU A 34 -15.11 -1.52 1.95
CA LEU A 34 -14.05 -2.42 1.52
C LEU A 34 -13.62 -3.36 2.65
N GLY A 35 -13.41 -2.85 3.86
CA GLY A 35 -13.02 -3.66 5.02
C GLY A 35 -14.07 -4.70 5.39
N VAL A 36 -15.35 -4.31 5.45
CA VAL A 36 -16.48 -5.23 5.71
C VAL A 36 -16.59 -6.26 4.59
N PHE A 37 -16.50 -5.83 3.33
CA PHE A 37 -16.48 -6.74 2.18
C PHE A 37 -15.38 -7.77 2.31
N THR A 38 -14.13 -7.36 2.59
CA THR A 38 -13.00 -8.29 2.78
C THR A 38 -13.22 -9.27 3.92
N VAL A 39 -13.79 -8.84 5.05
CA VAL A 39 -14.11 -9.73 6.19
C VAL A 39 -15.18 -10.76 5.83
N VAL A 40 -16.22 -10.34 5.11
CA VAL A 40 -17.29 -11.24 4.65
C VAL A 40 -16.74 -12.22 3.63
N ASP A 41 -15.99 -11.74 2.64
CA ASP A 41 -15.39 -12.57 1.61
C ASP A 41 -14.42 -13.60 2.20
N ALA A 42 -13.60 -13.19 3.18
CA ALA A 42 -12.71 -14.09 3.92
C ALA A 42 -13.45 -15.25 4.60
N SER A 43 -14.67 -15.01 5.08
CA SER A 43 -15.50 -16.05 5.73
C SER A 43 -16.03 -17.12 4.77
N THR A 44 -15.93 -16.88 3.46
CA THR A 44 -16.32 -17.85 2.42
C THR A 44 -15.18 -18.77 2.01
N ILE A 45 -13.95 -18.52 2.47
CA ILE A 45 -12.78 -19.33 2.17
C ILE A 45 -12.90 -20.67 2.90
N VAL A 46 -12.99 -21.77 2.14
CA VAL A 46 -13.04 -23.12 2.69
C VAL A 46 -11.64 -23.55 3.13
N ALA A 47 -11.42 -23.63 4.43
CA ALA A 47 -10.17 -24.14 5.00
C ALA A 47 -10.29 -25.64 5.37
N PRO A 48 -9.29 -26.48 5.04
CA PRO A 48 -9.22 -27.85 5.54
C PRO A 48 -9.21 -27.89 7.07
N SER A 49 -9.91 -28.84 7.68
CA SER A 49 -10.02 -29.00 9.14
C SER A 49 -8.72 -29.44 9.84
N SER A 50 -7.64 -29.63 9.09
CA SER A 50 -6.33 -30.13 9.54
C SER A 50 -5.30 -29.03 9.84
N VAL A 51 -5.66 -27.75 9.80
CA VAL A 51 -4.75 -26.64 10.14
C VAL A 51 -4.60 -26.50 11.67
N ASN A 52 -3.39 -26.73 12.20
CA ASN A 52 -3.11 -26.66 13.64
C ASN A 52 -2.57 -25.30 14.13
N THR A 53 -2.36 -24.32 13.24
CA THR A 53 -1.74 -23.01 13.60
C THR A 53 -2.63 -21.83 13.23
N VAL A 54 -2.62 -21.41 11.97
CA VAL A 54 -3.38 -20.25 11.47
C VAL A 54 -3.79 -20.58 10.03
N GLY A 55 -5.08 -20.52 9.71
CA GLY A 55 -5.58 -20.87 8.38
C GLY A 55 -5.37 -19.77 7.33
N PRO A 56 -5.51 -20.07 6.02
CA PRO A 56 -5.40 -19.10 4.92
C PRO A 56 -6.23 -17.83 5.08
N GLN A 57 -7.39 -17.97 5.73
CA GLN A 57 -8.33 -16.86 6.00
C GLN A 57 -7.78 -15.80 6.97
N ALA A 58 -6.72 -16.09 7.74
CA ALA A 58 -6.24 -15.16 8.76
C ALA A 58 -5.67 -13.87 8.18
N PHE A 59 -4.96 -13.94 7.05
CA PHE A 59 -4.44 -12.76 6.37
C PHE A 59 -5.56 -11.80 5.91
N PRO A 60 -6.57 -12.24 5.12
CA PRO A 60 -7.65 -11.34 4.71
C PRO A 60 -8.48 -10.85 5.90
N TYR A 61 -8.67 -11.65 6.96
CA TYR A 61 -9.28 -11.15 8.20
C TYR A 61 -8.48 -10.03 8.85
N ALA A 62 -7.16 -10.19 8.99
CA ALA A 62 -6.30 -9.18 9.61
C ALA A 62 -6.36 -7.85 8.83
N VAL A 63 -6.27 -7.91 7.50
CA VAL A 63 -6.38 -6.74 6.63
C VAL A 63 -7.77 -6.10 6.74
N GLY A 64 -8.84 -6.90 6.63
CA GLY A 64 -10.21 -6.42 6.71
C GLY A 64 -10.53 -5.74 8.04
N VAL A 65 -10.13 -6.34 9.17
CA VAL A 65 -10.27 -5.76 10.51
C VAL A 65 -9.49 -4.46 10.63
N LEU A 66 -8.25 -4.41 10.15
CA LEU A 66 -7.44 -3.19 10.17
C LEU A 66 -8.09 -2.05 9.36
N LEU A 67 -8.66 -2.36 8.20
CA LEU A 67 -9.40 -1.41 7.38
C LEU A 67 -10.65 -0.88 8.09
N VAL A 68 -11.43 -1.76 8.73
CA VAL A 68 -12.60 -1.36 9.53
C VAL A 68 -12.19 -0.47 10.70
N LEU A 69 -11.17 -0.85 11.46
CA LEU A 69 -10.68 -0.06 12.60
C LEU A 69 -10.18 1.32 12.15
N THR A 70 -9.41 1.37 11.06
CA THR A 70 -8.90 2.62 10.49
C THR A 70 -10.05 3.49 9.99
N SER A 71 -11.03 2.91 9.31
CA SER A 71 -12.22 3.62 8.87
C SER A 71 -13.01 4.22 10.03
N VAL A 72 -13.23 3.46 11.10
CA VAL A 72 -13.91 3.95 12.31
C VAL A 72 -13.12 5.08 12.96
N ALA A 73 -11.80 4.96 13.06
CA ALA A 73 -10.94 6.03 13.59
C ALA A 73 -11.06 7.32 12.76
N LEU A 74 -10.99 7.21 11.43
CA LEU A 74 -11.16 8.34 10.51
C LEU A 74 -12.56 8.96 10.62
N PHE A 75 -13.61 8.14 10.71
CA PHE A 75 -14.97 8.62 10.89
C PHE A 75 -15.14 9.38 12.21
N VAL A 76 -14.54 8.89 13.29
CA VAL A 76 -14.48 9.58 14.58
C VAL A 76 -13.73 10.91 14.47
N ASP A 77 -12.65 10.97 13.69
CA ASP A 77 -11.91 12.22 13.46
C ASP A 77 -12.73 13.24 12.67
N VAL A 78 -13.43 12.81 11.62
CA VAL A 78 -14.36 13.65 10.85
C VAL A 78 -15.47 14.21 11.75
N VAL A 79 -16.11 13.36 12.57
CA VAL A 79 -17.17 13.79 13.50
C VAL A 79 -16.63 14.73 14.59
N ARG A 80 -15.39 14.52 15.05
CA ARG A 80 -14.72 15.40 16.02
C ARG A 80 -14.21 16.71 15.40
N GLY A 81 -14.42 16.92 14.10
CA GLY A 81 -13.91 18.09 13.40
C GLY A 81 -12.37 18.12 13.28
N ARG A 82 -11.70 16.99 13.57
CA ARG A 82 -10.26 16.80 13.31
C ARG A 82 -10.10 16.55 11.82
N ARG A 83 -10.14 17.65 11.07
CA ARG A 83 -9.92 17.65 9.63
C ARG A 83 -8.45 17.39 9.39
N GLY A 84 -8.13 16.48 8.49
CA GLY A 84 -6.83 16.55 7.84
C GLY A 84 -6.71 17.96 7.28
N ALA A 85 -5.67 18.69 7.66
CA ALA A 85 -5.31 19.86 6.88
C ALA A 85 -5.26 19.34 5.44
N ALA A 86 -5.91 20.05 4.49
CA ALA A 86 -5.50 19.86 3.13
C ALA A 86 -4.01 20.16 3.15
N GLU A 87 -3.18 19.12 3.05
CA GLU A 87 -1.77 19.32 2.80
C GLU A 87 -1.79 20.14 1.52
N ASP A 88 -1.46 21.43 1.64
CA ASP A 88 -1.04 22.22 0.48
C ASP A 88 0.15 21.40 -0.02
N GLY A 89 -0.10 20.61 -1.06
CA GLY A 89 0.73 19.47 -1.39
C GLY A 89 2.18 19.92 -1.39
N GLU A 90 2.98 19.31 -0.53
CA GLU A 90 4.40 19.58 -0.34
C GLU A 90 5.05 19.82 -1.72
N ASP A 91 5.25 21.10 -2.07
CA ASP A 91 5.72 21.57 -3.38
C ASP A 91 5.14 20.85 -4.62
N VAL A 92 3.81 20.70 -4.70
CA VAL A 92 3.16 20.23 -5.95
C VAL A 92 3.27 21.33 -6.99
N ASP A 93 4.36 21.32 -7.75
CA ASP A 93 4.52 22.10 -8.97
C ASP A 93 3.46 21.61 -9.99
N PRO A 94 2.43 22.41 -10.31
CA PRO A 94 1.38 22.00 -11.25
C PRO A 94 1.94 21.76 -12.67
N SER A 95 3.17 22.19 -12.94
CA SER A 95 3.89 21.97 -14.19
C SER A 95 4.79 20.74 -14.18
N ALA A 96 4.96 20.07 -13.03
CA ALA A 96 5.69 18.82 -12.94
C ALA A 96 5.00 17.76 -13.82
N THR A 97 5.75 17.22 -14.77
CA THR A 97 5.26 16.16 -15.65
C THR A 97 5.33 14.81 -14.94
N THR A 98 4.37 13.94 -15.24
CA THR A 98 4.42 12.55 -14.76
C THR A 98 5.70 11.87 -15.23
N ASP A 99 6.45 11.28 -14.30
CA ASP A 99 7.62 10.46 -14.64
C ASP A 99 7.18 9.10 -15.21
N TRP A 100 6.87 9.12 -16.51
CA TRP A 100 6.48 7.95 -17.27
C TRP A 100 7.55 6.85 -17.29
N VAL A 101 8.83 7.21 -17.12
CA VAL A 101 9.92 6.24 -17.10
C VAL A 101 9.83 5.41 -15.82
N THR A 102 9.62 6.06 -14.67
CA THR A 102 9.41 5.37 -13.40
C THR A 102 8.14 4.53 -13.43
N VAL A 103 7.03 5.05 -13.98
CA VAL A 103 5.79 4.29 -14.15
C VAL A 103 6.02 3.04 -14.99
N LEU A 104 6.74 3.15 -16.11
CA LEU A 104 7.01 2.01 -16.99
C LEU A 104 7.92 0.97 -16.33
N LYS A 105 8.92 1.40 -15.54
CA LYS A 105 9.79 0.50 -14.77
C LYS A 105 9.02 -0.26 -13.69
N LEU A 106 8.15 0.41 -12.96
CA LEU A 106 7.30 -0.22 -11.94
C LEU A 106 6.33 -1.21 -12.59
N THR A 107 5.66 -0.80 -13.66
CA THR A 107 4.78 -1.67 -14.47
C THR A 107 5.55 -2.87 -15.00
N GLY A 108 6.77 -2.67 -15.52
CA GLY A 108 7.63 -3.75 -15.99
C GLY A 108 8.06 -4.71 -14.88
N SER A 109 8.35 -4.19 -13.68
CA SER A 109 8.70 -5.01 -12.50
C SER A 109 7.52 -5.87 -12.04
N PHE A 110 6.30 -5.33 -12.10
CA PHE A 110 5.07 -6.07 -11.83
C PHE A 110 4.77 -7.11 -12.91
N ALA A 111 4.87 -6.75 -14.18
CA ALA A 111 4.71 -7.70 -15.27
C ALA A 111 5.75 -8.84 -15.20
N ALA A 112 6.98 -8.54 -14.78
CA ALA A 112 8.01 -9.53 -14.55
C ALA A 112 7.63 -10.51 -13.45
N LEU A 113 7.00 -10.08 -12.34
CA LEU A 113 6.45 -11.01 -11.33
C LEU A 113 5.52 -12.04 -12.00
N VAL A 114 4.54 -11.55 -12.78
CA VAL A 114 3.51 -12.40 -13.41
C VAL A 114 4.13 -13.42 -14.36
N VAL A 115 5.11 -13.00 -15.16
CA VAL A 115 5.78 -13.87 -16.14
C VAL A 115 6.78 -14.83 -15.49
N LEU A 116 7.48 -14.40 -14.43
CA LEU A 116 8.55 -15.18 -13.81
C LEU A 116 8.05 -16.15 -12.74
N VAL A 117 6.87 -15.90 -12.13
CA VAL A 117 6.40 -16.72 -11.00
C VAL A 117 6.15 -18.18 -11.39
N GLU A 118 5.63 -18.44 -12.59
CA GLU A 118 5.39 -19.81 -13.07
C GLU A 118 6.71 -20.57 -13.36
N PRO A 119 7.67 -20.05 -14.16
CA PRO A 119 8.90 -20.77 -14.46
C PRO A 119 9.98 -20.73 -13.37
N LEU A 120 10.06 -19.64 -12.59
CA LEU A 120 11.15 -19.42 -11.61
C LEU A 120 10.70 -19.47 -10.15
N GLY A 121 9.39 -19.57 -9.90
CA GLY A 121 8.85 -19.56 -8.56
C GLY A 121 8.79 -18.18 -7.90
N TRP A 122 8.07 -18.14 -6.78
CA TRP A 122 7.81 -16.94 -5.99
C TRP A 122 9.07 -16.24 -5.49
N PRO A 123 10.09 -16.91 -4.89
CA PRO A 123 11.23 -16.19 -4.30
C PRO A 123 11.98 -15.34 -5.32
N ILE A 124 12.21 -15.88 -6.52
CA ILE A 124 12.94 -15.18 -7.59
C ILE A 124 12.06 -14.08 -8.18
N ALA A 125 10.81 -14.40 -8.51
CA ALA A 125 9.88 -13.45 -9.12
C ALA A 125 9.59 -12.25 -8.19
N ALA A 126 9.38 -12.49 -6.90
CA ALA A 126 9.17 -11.46 -5.88
C ALA A 126 10.44 -10.63 -5.62
N THR A 127 11.63 -11.24 -5.67
CA THR A 127 12.90 -10.50 -5.60
C THR A 127 13.02 -9.50 -6.74
N VAL A 128 12.66 -9.90 -7.97
CA VAL A 128 12.65 -9.02 -9.14
C VAL A 128 11.62 -7.90 -8.97
N LEU A 129 10.42 -8.20 -8.45
CA LEU A 129 9.41 -7.18 -8.17
C LEU A 129 9.91 -6.14 -7.16
N PHE A 130 10.29 -6.57 -5.96
CA PHE A 130 10.65 -5.67 -4.86
C PHE A 130 11.96 -4.95 -5.13
N GLY A 131 12.96 -5.65 -5.68
CA GLY A 131 14.23 -5.05 -6.08
C GLY A 131 14.07 -4.10 -7.27
N GLY A 132 13.27 -4.46 -8.28
CA GLY A 132 12.95 -3.61 -9.42
C GLY A 132 12.22 -2.34 -9.00
N ALA A 133 11.25 -2.46 -8.08
CA ALA A 133 10.54 -1.31 -7.52
C ALA A 133 11.48 -0.38 -6.74
N ALA A 134 12.28 -0.92 -5.81
CA ALA A 134 13.23 -0.13 -5.04
C ALA A 134 14.29 0.55 -5.93
N TRP A 135 14.79 -0.15 -6.95
CA TRP A 135 15.71 0.42 -7.94
C TRP A 135 15.05 1.52 -8.78
N SER A 136 13.79 1.33 -9.17
CA SER A 136 13.02 2.35 -9.91
C SER A 136 12.84 3.63 -9.09
N LEU A 137 12.73 3.52 -7.77
CA LEU A 137 12.66 4.66 -6.84
C LEU A 137 14.03 5.25 -6.48
N GLY A 138 15.11 4.81 -7.16
CA GLY A 138 16.44 5.40 -7.02
C GLY A 138 17.36 4.72 -6.01
N ALA A 139 16.98 3.57 -5.45
CA ALA A 139 17.84 2.84 -4.51
C ALA A 139 19.19 2.47 -5.13
N ARG A 140 20.27 2.94 -4.49
CA ARG A 140 21.66 2.73 -4.94
C ARG A 140 22.55 2.25 -3.79
N PRO A 141 23.62 1.50 -4.08
CA PRO A 141 23.95 0.83 -5.35
C PRO A 141 23.03 -0.37 -5.66
N TRP A 142 23.08 -0.88 -6.90
CA TRP A 142 22.15 -1.89 -7.44
C TRP A 142 22.00 -3.19 -6.63
N TRP A 143 23.00 -3.58 -5.83
CA TRP A 143 22.91 -4.79 -5.00
C TRP A 143 22.01 -4.62 -3.77
N ARG A 144 21.86 -3.39 -3.24
CA ARG A 144 20.99 -3.12 -2.09
C ARG A 144 19.51 -3.40 -2.35
N PRO A 145 18.90 -2.90 -3.44
CA PRO A 145 17.50 -3.21 -3.73
C PRO A 145 17.29 -4.71 -4.02
N VAL A 146 18.23 -5.37 -4.69
CA VAL A 146 18.16 -6.82 -4.92
C VAL A 146 18.18 -7.60 -3.60
N LEU A 147 19.09 -7.24 -2.67
CA LEU A 147 19.17 -7.88 -1.36
C LEU A 147 17.91 -7.64 -0.54
N ALA A 148 17.41 -6.40 -0.49
CA ALA A 148 16.18 -6.07 0.21
C ALA A 148 14.98 -6.83 -0.38
N GLY A 149 14.90 -6.92 -1.71
CA GLY A 149 13.87 -7.68 -2.41
C GLY A 149 13.94 -9.17 -2.10
N ALA A 150 15.14 -9.75 -2.05
CA ALA A 150 15.35 -11.14 -1.67
C ALA A 150 14.90 -11.40 -0.23
N VAL A 151 15.32 -10.56 0.72
CA VAL A 151 14.92 -10.68 2.13
C VAL A 151 13.39 -10.61 2.25
N LEU A 152 12.73 -9.66 1.58
CA LEU A 152 11.27 -9.56 1.58
C LEU A 152 10.59 -10.78 0.95
N ALA A 153 11.11 -11.25 -0.19
CA ALA A 153 10.58 -12.42 -0.89
C ALA A 153 10.64 -13.68 -0.02
N PHE A 154 11.80 -13.97 0.58
CA PHE A 154 11.98 -15.12 1.47
C PHE A 154 11.17 -15.00 2.77
N THR A 155 11.14 -13.81 3.37
CA THR A 155 10.33 -13.57 4.58
C THR A 155 8.85 -13.81 4.29
N THR A 156 8.36 -13.32 3.15
CA THR A 156 6.97 -13.52 2.71
C THR A 156 6.69 -14.99 2.40
N GLN A 157 7.61 -15.68 1.70
CA GLN A 157 7.51 -17.12 1.44
C GLN A 157 7.31 -17.89 2.75
N VAL A 158 8.20 -17.68 3.73
CA VAL A 158 8.13 -18.36 5.03
C VAL A 158 6.84 -18.01 5.78
N LEU A 159 6.43 -16.73 5.78
CA LEU A 159 5.18 -16.33 6.43
C LEU A 159 3.99 -17.05 5.78
N PHE A 160 3.91 -17.11 4.46
CA PHE A 160 2.76 -17.71 3.80
C PHE A 160 2.76 -19.23 3.89
N THR A 161 3.92 -19.88 3.71
CA THR A 161 4.01 -21.35 3.78
C THR A 161 3.90 -21.87 5.21
N GLN A 162 4.59 -21.26 6.17
CA GLN A 162 4.65 -21.78 7.54
C GLN A 162 3.56 -21.24 8.45
N LEU A 163 3.15 -19.97 8.28
CA LEU A 163 2.11 -19.39 9.14
C LEU A 163 0.72 -19.69 8.59
N LEU A 164 0.50 -19.54 7.28
CA LEU A 164 -0.83 -19.61 6.67
C LEU A 164 -1.11 -20.95 5.95
N ASP A 165 -0.12 -21.84 5.90
CA ASP A 165 -0.21 -23.13 5.20
C ASP A 165 -0.57 -22.98 3.71
N LEU A 166 -0.02 -21.92 3.08
CA LEU A 166 -0.26 -21.59 1.68
C LEU A 166 0.89 -22.08 0.80
N TYR A 167 0.55 -22.82 -0.26
CA TYR A 167 1.51 -23.22 -1.28
C TYR A 167 1.93 -22.04 -2.16
N LEU A 168 3.24 -21.79 -2.21
CA LEU A 168 3.85 -20.84 -3.14
C LEU A 168 4.86 -21.60 -4.01
N PRO A 169 4.77 -21.54 -5.34
CA PRO A 169 5.65 -22.30 -6.22
C PRO A 169 7.10 -21.89 -5.97
N ALA A 170 7.94 -22.84 -5.57
CA ALA A 170 9.36 -22.57 -5.35
C ALA A 170 10.17 -22.61 -6.67
N GLY A 171 9.56 -23.10 -7.76
CA GLY A 171 10.18 -23.17 -9.07
C GLY A 171 11.39 -24.11 -9.06
N PRO A 172 12.55 -23.72 -9.64
CA PRO A 172 13.77 -24.53 -9.61
C PRO A 172 14.29 -24.87 -8.20
N LEU A 173 13.74 -24.24 -7.16
CA LEU A 173 14.07 -24.49 -5.76
C LEU A 173 13.16 -25.54 -5.10
N GLU A 174 12.32 -26.25 -5.84
CA GLU A 174 11.39 -27.30 -5.37
C GLU A 174 12.05 -28.54 -4.70
N GLY A 175 13.36 -28.50 -4.38
CA GLY A 175 14.10 -29.56 -3.69
C GLY A 175 14.69 -29.20 -2.33
N VAL A 176 14.54 -27.95 -1.86
CA VAL A 176 15.03 -27.56 -0.52
C VAL A 176 13.91 -27.68 0.52
N SER A 177 14.15 -28.49 1.55
CA SER A 177 13.16 -28.92 2.56
C SER A 177 12.55 -27.82 3.43
N PHE A 178 12.98 -26.56 3.29
CA PHE A 178 12.43 -25.41 4.00
C PHE A 178 11.55 -24.51 3.11
N LEU A 179 11.49 -24.76 1.80
CA LEU A 179 10.68 -23.99 0.83
C LEU A 179 9.44 -24.74 0.32
N GLY A 180 9.28 -26.03 0.68
CA GLY A 180 8.15 -26.89 0.31
C GLY A 180 7.37 -27.33 1.52
#